data_AF-A0AAD9L397-F1
#
_entry.id   AF-A0AAD9L397-F1
#
_cell.length_a   1.000
_cell.length_b   1.000
_cell.length_c   1.000
_cell.angle_alpha   90.00
_cell.angle_beta   90.00
_cell.angle_gamma   90.00
#
_symmetry.space_group_name_H-M   'P 1'
#
loop_
_entity.id
_entity.type
_entity.pdbx_description
1 polymer ?
#
loop_
_entity_poly.entity_id
_entity_poly.type
_entity_poly.pdbx_seq_one_letter_code
_entity_poly.pdbx_strand_id
1 'polypeptide(L)' 'MENDTSIYVNNTQIGNVESYIYLGQRDSIRDKNQDKEIQRRITAGWIAFAKHRGNIGKCLKRQVFNSCVFPAMTYGA' A
#
# COMPACT_ATOMS: atom_id res chain seq x y z
N MET A 1 -25.05 -17.92 1.78
CA MET A 1 -24.80 -17.93 3.23
C MET A 1 -23.39 -18.42 3.42
N GLU A 2 -22.49 -17.52 3.81
CA GLU A 2 -21.07 -17.83 4.00
C GLU A 2 -20.90 -18.78 5.18
N ASN A 3 -20.19 -19.88 4.98
CA ASN A 3 -19.76 -20.72 6.08
C ASN A 3 -18.64 -19.99 6.82
N ASP A 4 -18.98 -19.36 7.94
CA ASP A 4 -18.06 -18.63 8.79
C ASP A 4 -17.24 -19.63 9.62
N THR A 5 -16.25 -20.25 8.98
CA THR A 5 -15.38 -21.22 9.63
C THR A 5 -14.49 -20.49 10.63
N SER A 6 -14.66 -20.82 11.92
CA SER A 6 -13.83 -20.27 12.99
C SER A 6 -12.38 -20.79 12.86
N ILE A 7 -11.43 -19.88 12.70
CA ILE A 7 -10.00 -20.19 12.59
C ILE A 7 -9.34 -19.96 13.94
N TYR A 8 -8.54 -20.92 14.39
CA TYR A 8 -7.81 -20.86 15.65
C TYR A 8 -6.31 -21.00 15.43
N VAL A 9 -5.52 -20.15 16.07
CA VAL A 9 -4.05 -20.21 16.11
C VAL A 9 -3.65 -20.23 17.58
N ASN A 10 -2.93 -21.26 18.04
CA ASN A 10 -2.51 -21.42 19.44
C ASN A 10 -3.68 -21.23 20.44
N ASN A 11 -4.82 -21.89 20.19
CA ASN A 11 -6.05 -21.77 20.98
C ASN A 11 -6.69 -20.37 21.02
N THR A 12 -6.20 -19.42 20.22
CA THR A 12 -6.78 -18.08 20.08
C THR A 12 -7.60 -18.02 18.79
N GLN A 13 -8.88 -17.66 18.89
CA GLN A 13 -9.72 -17.44 17.73
C GLN A 13 -9.27 -16.16 17.02
N ILE A 14 -8.97 -16.25 15.72
CA ILE A 14 -8.62 -15.08 14.91
C ILE A 14 -9.82 -14.65 14.06
N GLY A 15 -9.96 -13.33 13.87
CA GLY A 15 -11.03 -12.77 13.06
C GLY A 15 -10.83 -13.07 11.58
N ASN A 16 -11.91 -13.45 10.89
CA ASN A 16 -11.92 -13.55 9.44
C ASN A 16 -12.05 -12.14 8.84
N VAL A 17 -11.09 -11.72 8.02
CA VAL A 17 -11.11 -10.42 7.33
C VAL A 17 -10.97 -10.64 5.84
N GLU A 18 -11.78 -9.94 5.05
CA GLU A 18 -11.76 -10.08 3.59
C GLU A 18 -10.42 -9.62 2.99
N SER A 19 -9.83 -8.58 3.57
CA SER A 19 -8.52 -8.05 3.18
C SER A 19 -7.79 -7.42 4.36
N TYR A 20 -6.47 -7.46 4.34
CA TYR A 20 -5.60 -6.89 5.36
C TYR A 20 -4.40 -6.19 4.71
N ILE A 21 -3.72 -5.32 5.46
CA ILE A 21 -2.47 -4.69 5.02
C ILE A 21 -1.31 -5.37 5.74
N TYR A 22 -0.41 -5.97 4.98
CA TYR A 22 0.81 -6.60 5.47
C TYR A 22 2.02 -5.92 4.87
N LEU A 23 2.92 -5.43 5.72
CA LEU A 23 4.16 -4.77 5.29
C LEU A 23 3.93 -3.68 4.22
N GLY A 24 2.82 -2.93 4.35
CA GLY A 24 2.43 -1.87 3.41
C GLY A 24 1.62 -2.36 2.20
N GLN A 25 1.59 -3.66 1.91
CA GLN A 25 0.83 -4.22 0.79
C GLN A 25 -0.56 -4.66 1.23
N ARG A 26 -1.59 -4.31 0.46
CA ARG A 26 -2.93 -4.86 0.63
C ARG A 26 -3.00 -6.28 0.05
N ASP A 27 -3.36 -7.23 0.88
CA ASP A 27 -3.64 -8.61 0.49
C ASP A 27 -5.12 -8.94 0.76
N SER A 28 -5.77 -9.61 -0.18
CA SER A 28 -7.16 -10.06 -0.06
C SER A 28 -7.23 -11.58 -0.20
N ILE A 29 -8.11 -12.20 0.60
CA ILE A 29 -8.27 -13.66 0.62
C ILE A 29 -8.90 -14.15 -0.70
N ARG A 30 -9.83 -13.37 -1.25
CA ARG A 30 -10.63 -13.76 -2.43
C ARG A 30 -10.24 -13.01 -3.68
N ASP A 31 -9.88 -11.74 -3.53
CA ASP A 31 -9.61 -10.85 -4.62
C ASP A 31 -8.11 -10.86 -4.93
N LYS A 32 -7.73 -11.56 -6.01
CA LYS A 32 -6.35 -11.53 -6.51
C LYS A 32 -6.06 -10.28 -7.34
N ASN A 33 -7.07 -9.46 -7.60
CA ASN A 33 -6.91 -8.22 -8.34
C ASN A 33 -6.15 -7.20 -7.48
N GLN A 34 -5.08 -6.66 -8.03
CA GLN A 34 -4.26 -5.65 -7.39
C GLN A 34 -4.74 -4.22 -7.66
N ASP A 35 -5.84 -4.01 -8.38
CA ASP A 35 -6.34 -2.68 -8.75
C ASP A 35 -6.47 -1.74 -7.55
N LYS A 36 -7.01 -2.21 -6.42
CA LYS A 36 -7.13 -1.39 -5.20
C LYS A 36 -5.76 -0.97 -4.65
N GLU A 37 -4.78 -1.86 -4.68
CA GLU A 37 -3.42 -1.60 -4.22
C GLU A 37 -2.68 -0.67 -5.19
N ILE A 38 -2.87 -0.87 -6.51
CA ILE A 38 -2.34 0.00 -7.56
C ILE A 38 -2.88 1.42 -7.39
N GLN A 39 -4.19 1.59 -7.20
CA GLN A 39 -4.80 2.90 -6.98
C GLN A 39 -4.29 3.58 -5.69
N ARG A 40 -4.11 2.81 -4.61
CA ARG A 40 -3.51 3.32 -3.37
C ARG A 40 -2.09 3.81 -3.59
N ARG A 41 -1.25 3.06 -4.30
CA ARG A 41 0.15 3.44 -4.62
C ARG A 41 0.24 4.66 -5.53
N ILE A 42 -0.64 4.75 -6.54
CA ILE A 42 -0.75 5.94 -7.39
C ILE A 42 -1.07 7.17 -6.54
N THR A 43 -2.06 7.04 -5.65
CA THR A 43 -2.47 8.13 -4.75
C THR A 43 -1.33 8.55 -3.81
N ALA A 44 -0.64 7.59 -3.19
CA ALA A 44 0.51 7.85 -2.32
C ALA A 44 1.65 8.57 -3.09
N GLY A 45 1.95 8.14 -4.31
CA GLY A 45 2.92 8.80 -5.19
C GLY A 45 2.55 10.25 -5.48
N TRP A 46 1.29 10.52 -5.81
CA TRP A 46 0.80 11.88 -6.05
C TRP A 46 0.89 12.77 -4.80
N ILE A 47 0.53 12.25 -3.62
CA ILE A 47 0.64 12.99 -2.35
C ILE A 47 2.11 13.35 -2.07
N ALA A 48 3.03 12.38 -2.19
CA ALA A 48 4.46 12.59 -1.97
C ALA A 48 5.03 13.61 -2.98
N PHE A 49 4.64 13.50 -4.25
CA PHE A 49 5.04 14.46 -5.27
C PHE A 49 4.49 15.87 -4.97
N ALA A 50 3.22 15.99 -4.59
CA ALA A 50 2.59 17.27 -4.28
C ALA A 50 3.27 17.98 -3.09
N LYS A 51 3.78 17.21 -2.11
CA LYS A 51 4.53 17.74 -0.97
C LYS A 51 5.88 18.34 -1.36
N HIS A 52 6.54 17.79 -2.37
CA HIS A 52 7.91 18.16 -2.74
C HIS A 52 8.03 18.85 -4.12
N ARG A 53 6.90 19.12 -4.78
CA ARG A 53 6.89 19.89 -6.03
C ARG A 53 7.35 21.33 -5.75
N GLY A 54 8.26 21.83 -6.56
CA GLY A 54 8.80 23.18 -6.40
C GLY A 54 9.77 23.52 -7.52
N ASN A 55 10.22 24.78 -7.52
CA ASN A 55 11.21 25.25 -8.48
C ASN A 55 12.63 24.88 -8.00
N ILE A 56 12.99 23.61 -8.22
CA ILE A 56 14.29 23.05 -7.87
C ILE A 56 15.06 22.64 -9.13
N GLY A 57 16.39 22.64 -9.03
CA GLY A 57 17.27 22.22 -10.12
C GLY A 57 17.04 20.77 -10.56
N LYS A 58 17.37 20.45 -11.82
CA LYS A 58 17.12 19.12 -12.42
C LYS A 58 17.72 17.97 -11.61
N CYS A 59 18.96 18.10 -11.12
CA CYS A 59 19.60 17.06 -10.31
C CYS A 59 18.83 16.79 -9.01
N LEU A 60 18.34 17.86 -8.36
CA LEU A 60 17.59 17.74 -7.11
C LEU A 60 16.20 17.14 -7.34
N LYS A 61 15.54 17.43 -8.47
CA LYS A 61 14.27 16.78 -8.84
C LYS A 61 14.43 15.26 -8.89
N ARG A 62 15.51 14.77 -9.51
CA ARG A 62 15.81 13.33 -9.59
C ARG A 62 16.02 12.74 -8.19
N GLN A 63 16.79 13.41 -7.34
CA GLN A 63 17.06 12.94 -5.98
C GLN A 63 15.77 12.86 -5.16
N VAL A 64 14.99 13.95 -5.12
CA VAL A 64 13.70 14.02 -4.41
C VAL A 64 12.73 12.95 -4.90
N PHE A 65 12.65 12.74 -6.22
CA PHE A 65 11.80 11.69 -6.76
C PHE A 65 12.22 10.31 -6.24
N ASN A 66 13.51 9.97 -6.36
CA ASN A 66 14.03 8.67 -5.94
C ASN A 66 13.98 8.43 -4.43
N SER A 67 14.13 9.47 -3.61
CA SER A 67 14.16 9.34 -2.15
C SER A 67 12.80 9.52 -1.48
N CYS A 68 11.84 10.21 -2.12
CA CYS A 68 10.55 10.56 -1.48
C CYS A 68 9.34 10.02 -2.24
N VAL A 69 9.32 10.12 -3.57
CA VAL A 69 8.15 9.73 -4.38
C VAL A 69 8.16 8.23 -4.69
N PHE A 70 9.31 7.72 -5.16
CA PHE A 70 9.46 6.30 -5.50
C PHE A 70 9.23 5.36 -4.32
N PRO A 71 9.75 5.62 -3.10
CA PRO A 71 9.49 4.76 -1.96
C PRO A 71 8.01 4.76 -1.53
N ALA A 72 7.32 5.90 -1.64
CA ALA A 72 5.87 5.98 -1.35
C ALA A 72 5.02 5.13 -2.30
N MET A 73 5.46 4.94 -3.56
CA MET A 73 4.76 4.08 -4.53
C MET A 73 5.09 2.58 -4.36
N THR A 74 6.27 2.25 -3.82
CA THR A 74 6.80 0.88 -3.89
C THR A 74 6.81 0.14 -2.55
N TYR A 75 7.04 0.83 -1.44
CA TYR A 75 7.26 0.23 -0.12
C TYR A 75 6.49 0.90 1.03
N GLY A 76 6.17 2.19 0.92
CA GLY A 76 5.68 3.01 2.04
C GLY A 76 4.24 3.51 1.94
N ALA A 77 3.40 2.88 1.10
CA ALA A 77 1.98 3.19 1.03
C ALA A 77 1.22 2.61 2.23
#